data_AF-A0A941DG47-F1
#
_entry.id   AF-A0A941DG47-F1
#
_cell.length_a   1.000
_cell.length_b   1.000
_cell.length_c   1.000
_cell.angle_alpha   90.00
_cell.angle_beta   90.00
_cell.angle_gamma   90.00
#
_symmetry.space_group_name_H-M   'P 1'
#
loop_
_entity.id
_entity.type
_entity.pdbx_description
1 polymer ?
#
loop_
_entity_poly.entity_id
_entity_poly.type
_entity_poly.pdbx_seq_one_letter_code
_entity_poly.pdbx_strand_id
1 'polypeptide(L)' 'MWPENQAAFYLFAQLQTQWYVAAGGRTGLNHLVVLARIDRMKLSEEDAEQMFEDIWTMELAALEEMNKGDD' A
#
# COMPACT_ATOMS: atom_id res chain seq x y z
N MET A 1 4.32 -2.92 -16.93
CA MET A 1 3.98 -3.63 -15.68
C MET A 1 3.94 -5.12 -15.97
N TRP A 2 4.72 -5.93 -15.26
CA TRP A 2 4.62 -7.38 -15.35
C TRP A 2 3.31 -7.89 -14.72
N PRO A 3 2.73 -9.00 -15.21
CA PRO A 3 1.43 -9.52 -14.76
C PRO A 3 1.30 -9.72 -13.25
N GLU A 4 2.35 -10.23 -12.62
CA GLU A 4 2.45 -10.51 -11.19
C GLU A 4 2.23 -9.25 -10.32
N ASN A 5 2.76 -8.11 -10.74
CA ASN A 5 2.67 -6.87 -9.95
C ASN A 5 1.39 -6.07 -10.22
N GLN A 6 0.56 -6.50 -11.18
CA GLN A 6 -0.68 -5.79 -11.50
C GLN A 6 -1.66 -5.81 -10.32
N ALA A 7 -1.77 -6.95 -9.63
CA ALA A 7 -2.68 -7.09 -8.51
C ALA A 7 -2.32 -6.15 -7.35
N ALA A 8 -1.04 -6.09 -6.97
CA ALA A 8 -0.54 -5.17 -5.96
C ALA A 8 -0.79 -3.71 -6.33
N PHE A 9 -0.52 -3.32 -7.59
CA PHE A 9 -0.79 -1.95 -8.05
C PHE A 9 -2.27 -1.59 -7.98
N TYR A 10 -3.17 -2.48 -8.42
CA TYR A 10 -4.61 -2.22 -8.35
C TYR A 10 -5.10 -2.11 -6.90
N LEU A 11 -4.59 -2.96 -6.00
CA LEU A 11 -4.89 -2.86 -4.59
C LEU A 11 -4.38 -1.52 -4.01
N PHE A 12 -3.14 -1.14 -4.31
CA PHE A 12 -2.57 0.14 -3.89
C PHE A 12 -3.39 1.34 -4.39
N ALA A 13 -3.82 1.32 -5.65
CA ALA A 13 -4.67 2.35 -6.23
C ALA A 13 -6.04 2.46 -5.54
N GLN A 14 -6.57 1.37 -4.99
CA GLN A 14 -7.82 1.38 -4.22
C GLN A 14 -7.63 1.95 -2.80
N LEU A 15 -6.40 1.97 -2.27
CA LEU A 15 -6.08 2.43 -0.92
C LEU A 15 -5.79 3.95 -0.85
N GLN A 16 -5.96 4.69 -1.94
CA GLN A 16 -5.65 6.13 -2.04
C GLN A 16 -6.30 7.01 -0.97
N THR A 17 -7.42 6.59 -0.37
CA THR A 17 -8.13 7.33 0.68
C THR A 17 -7.82 6.86 2.09
N GLN A 18 -7.01 5.80 2.24
CA GLN A 18 -6.79 5.09 3.50
C GLN A 18 -5.45 5.46 4.14
N TRP A 19 -5.04 6.73 4.03
CA TRP A 19 -3.83 7.25 4.67
C TRP A 19 -4.15 7.75 6.08
N TYR A 20 -3.29 7.42 7.04
CA TYR A 20 -3.18 8.18 8.28
C TYR A 20 -2.60 9.56 7.98
N VAL A 21 -3.19 10.57 8.63
CA VAL A 21 -2.78 11.97 8.52
C VAL A 21 -2.46 12.48 9.91
N ALA A 22 -1.27 13.06 10.08
CA ALA A 22 -0.83 13.71 11.30
C ALA A 22 -0.45 15.17 11.03
N ALA A 23 0.00 15.89 12.06
CA ALA A 23 0.59 17.21 11.88
C ALA A 23 1.85 17.06 11.02
N GLY A 24 1.78 17.50 9.75
CA GLY A 24 2.83 17.26 8.74
C GLY A 24 2.39 16.43 7.52
N GLY A 25 1.11 16.05 7.42
CA GLY A 25 0.58 15.38 6.22
C GLY A 25 0.39 13.88 6.39
N ARG A 26 0.49 13.14 5.28
CA ARG A 26 0.26 11.69 5.24
C ARG A 26 1.48 10.96 5.79
N THR A 27 1.28 10.09 6.78
CA THR A 27 2.39 9.39 7.46
C THR A 27 2.49 7.91 7.13
N GLY A 28 1.43 7.32 6.59
CA GLY A 28 1.37 5.91 6.20
C GLY A 28 -0.05 5.46 5.86
N LEU A 29 -0.18 4.32 5.19
CA LEU A 29 -1.43 3.63 4.96
C LEU A 29 -1.95 3.00 6.25
N ASN A 30 -3.27 2.87 6.35
CA ASN A 30 -3.87 2.09 7.39
C ASN A 30 -3.67 0.59 7.13
N HIS A 31 -2.67 0.01 7.77
CA HIS A 31 -2.31 -1.40 7.60
C HIS A 31 -3.43 -2.37 7.98
N LEU A 32 -4.35 -2.01 8.89
CA LEU A 32 -5.51 -2.86 9.17
C LEU A 32 -6.46 -2.96 7.97
N VAL A 33 -6.62 -1.87 7.22
CA VAL A 33 -7.41 -1.87 5.99
C VAL A 33 -6.67 -2.65 4.89
N VAL A 34 -5.35 -2.49 4.77
CA VAL A 34 -4.52 -3.28 3.83
C VAL A 34 -4.71 -4.77 4.08
N LEU A 35 -4.49 -5.23 5.32
CA LEU A 35 -4.63 -6.63 5.71
C LEU A 35 -6.06 -7.15 5.49
N ALA A 36 -7.09 -6.35 5.79
CA ALA A 36 -8.47 -6.73 5.52
C ALA A 36 -8.80 -6.85 4.02
N ARG A 37 -8.13 -6.08 3.16
CA ARG A 37 -8.28 -6.22 1.70
C ARG A 37 -7.56 -7.46 1.18
N ILE A 38 -6.36 -7.74 1.66
CA ILE A 38 -5.58 -8.94 1.32
C ILE A 38 -6.33 -10.20 1.76
N ASP A 39 -6.86 -10.25 2.98
CA ASP A 39 -7.66 -11.40 3.46
C ASP A 39 -8.86 -11.71 2.54
N ARG A 40 -9.48 -10.68 1.96
CA ARG A 40 -10.62 -10.84 1.04
C ARG A 40 -10.22 -11.38 -0.32
N MET A 41 -8.94 -11.31 -0.70
CA MET A 41 -8.44 -11.88 -1.95
C MET A 41 -8.30 -13.41 -1.88
N LYS A 42 -8.35 -14.00 -0.68
CA LYS A 42 -8.29 -15.46 -0.46
C LYS A 42 -7.08 -16.11 -1.14
N LEU A 43 -5.93 -15.44 -1.00
CA LEU A 43 -4.63 -15.89 -1.45
C LEU A 43 -4.08 -16.99 -0.53
N SER A 44 -3.01 -17.66 -0.97
CA SER A 44 -2.18 -18.46 -0.07
C SER A 44 -1.50 -17.57 0.97
N GLU A 45 -0.97 -18.15 2.04
CA GLU A 45 -0.24 -17.40 3.07
C GLU A 45 1.00 -16.70 2.46
N GLU A 46 1.78 -17.43 1.67
CA GLU A 46 2.96 -16.89 0.96
C GLU A 46 2.59 -15.75 0.00
N ASP A 47 1.53 -15.93 -0.80
CA ASP A 47 1.07 -14.88 -1.72
C ASP A 47 0.51 -13.65 -0.97
N ALA A 48 -0.12 -13.86 0.19
CA ALA A 48 -0.64 -12.78 1.02
C ALA A 48 0.49 -11.96 1.66
N GLU A 49 1.56 -12.64 2.12
CA GLU A 49 2.78 -12.00 2.61
C GLU A 49 3.46 -11.21 1.50
N GLN A 50 3.66 -11.82 0.33
CA GLN A 50 4.26 -11.13 -0.82
C GLN A 50 3.42 -9.90 -1.24
N MET A 51 2.09 -10.05 -1.28
CA MET A 51 1.18 -8.93 -1.58
C MET A 51 1.34 -7.79 -0.56
N PHE A 52 1.51 -8.11 0.72
CA PHE A 52 1.72 -7.12 1.75
C PHE A 52 3.07 -6.39 1.58
N GLU A 53 4.14 -7.12 1.30
CA GLU A 53 5.46 -6.54 1.02
C GLU A 53 5.47 -5.62 -0.21
N ASP A 54 4.74 -6.00 -1.27
CA ASP A 54 4.60 -5.19 -2.46
C ASP A 54 3.88 -3.86 -2.15
N ILE A 55 2.79 -3.91 -1.36
CA ILE A 55 2.06 -2.72 -0.91
C ILE A 55 2.95 -1.84 -0.03
N TRP A 56 3.72 -2.43 0.88
CA TRP A 56 4.67 -1.70 1.73
C TRP A 56 5.71 -0.96 0.88
N THR A 57 6.26 -1.62 -0.14
CA THR A 57 7.23 -1.03 -1.05
C THR A 57 6.64 0.18 -1.81
N MET A 58 5.39 0.05 -2.29
CA MET A 58 4.69 1.16 -2.95
C MET A 58 4.35 2.31 -1.98
N GLU A 59 4.01 1.99 -0.73
CA GLU A 59 3.76 2.98 0.33
C GLU A 59 5.00 3.84 0.59
N LEU A 60 6.17 3.21 0.78
CA LEU A 60 7.42 3.92 1.02
C LEU A 60 7.78 4.86 -0.13
N ALA A 61 7.68 4.39 -1.38
CA ALA A 61 7.94 5.21 -2.56
C ALA A 61 6.94 6.39 -2.66
N ALA A 62 5.67 6.16 -2.33
CA ALA A 62 4.66 7.21 -2.34
C ALA A 62 4.88 8.24 -1.23
N LEU A 63 5.29 7.83 -0.03
CA LEU A 63 5.66 8.74 1.06
C LEU A 63 6.88 9.58 0.70
N GLU A 64 7.92 8.96 0.14
CA GLU A 64 9.10 9.67 -0.34
C GLU A 64 8.71 10.76 -1.35
N GLU A 65 7.86 10.42 -2.33
CA GLU A 65 7.41 11.38 -3.34
C GLU A 65 6.53 12.50 -2.75
N MET A 66 5.63 12.17 -1.84
CA MET A 66 4.75 13.16 -1.19
C MET A 66 5.55 14.15 -0.32
N ASN A 67 6.64 13.70 0.30
CA ASN A 67 7.45 14.52 1.21
C ASN A 67 8.51 15.36 0.47
N LYS A 68 8.79 15.12 -0.82
CA LYS A 68 9.75 15.92 -1.62
C LYS A 68 9.37 17.40 -1.78
N GLY A 69 8.11 17.77 -1.53
CA GLY A 69 7.61 19.14 -1.66
C GLY A 69 7.64 19.98 -0.37
N ASP A 70 8.09 19.41 0.74
CA ASP A 70 8.13 20.08 2.05
C ASP A 70 9.52 20.71 2.38
N ASP A 71 10.42 20.83 1.39
CA ASP A 71 11.73 21.51 1.47
C ASP A 71 11.71 22.96 0.94
#